data_AF-A0A9D6G674-F1
#
_entry.id   AF-A0A9D6G674-F1
#
_cell.length_a   1.000
_cell.length_b   1.000
_cell.length_c   1.000
_cell.angle_alpha   90.00
_cell.angle_beta   90.00
_cell.angle_gamma   90.00
#
_symmetry.space_group_name_H-M   'P 1'
#
loop_
_entity.id
_entity.type
_entity.pdbx_description
1 polymer ?
#
loop_
_entity_poly.entity_id
_entity_poly.type
_entity_poly.pdbx_seq_one_letter_code
_entity_poly.pdbx_strand_id
1 'polypeptide(L)'
;DSFECSDSHRLAYPTRGSFGQWCAARSRGRDYLYAAAEFGTHNPARVLAGLRAENQAHHWCRPDDPATERTKRRLVDLFCPRSPSWRATVLERGVRLVRQAIDGLAGEPH
;
A
#
# COMPACT_ATOMS: atom_id res chain seq x y z
N ASP A 1 23.90 2.47 -6.87
CA ASP A 1 23.11 3.35 -5.98
C ASP A 1 21.90 3.89 -6.71
N SER A 2 20.71 3.37 -6.43
CA SER A 2 19.48 3.72 -7.17
C SER A 2 18.34 3.99 -6.20
N PHE A 3 18.49 5.04 -5.37
CA PHE A 3 17.36 5.59 -4.63
C PHE A 3 16.60 6.55 -5.54
N GLU A 4 15.29 6.42 -5.59
CA GLU A 4 14.43 7.34 -6.32
C GLU A 4 13.91 8.43 -5.38
N CYS A 5 13.91 9.68 -5.85
CA CYS A 5 13.31 10.77 -5.09
C CYS A 5 11.80 10.51 -4.97
N SER A 6 11.27 10.56 -3.75
CA SER A 6 9.83 10.50 -3.48
C SER A 6 9.15 11.82 -3.82
N ASP A 7 9.31 12.28 -5.07
CA ASP A 7 8.76 13.53 -5.55
C ASP A 7 7.47 13.28 -6.34
N SER A 8 6.40 13.92 -5.89
CA SER A 8 5.09 13.88 -6.55
C SER A 8 4.99 14.83 -7.75
N HIS A 9 5.93 15.77 -7.92
CA HIS A 9 5.92 16.75 -9.01
C HIS A 9 6.10 16.13 -10.40
N ARG A 10 6.65 14.90 -10.49
CA ARG A 10 6.80 14.15 -11.74
C ARG A 10 5.61 13.27 -12.10
N LEU A 11 4.61 13.19 -11.23
CA LEU A 11 3.40 12.41 -11.46
C LEU A 11 2.30 13.33 -12.03
N ALA A 12 1.50 12.79 -12.96
CA ALA A 12 0.35 13.52 -13.52
C ALA A 12 -0.68 13.91 -12.45
N TYR A 13 -0.66 13.25 -11.30
CA TYR A 13 -1.44 13.60 -10.12
C TYR A 13 -0.62 13.37 -8.85
N PRO A 14 -0.49 14.37 -7.95
CA PRO A 14 0.24 14.19 -6.72
C PRO A 14 -0.54 13.31 -5.75
N THR A 15 0.06 12.19 -5.34
CA THR A 15 -0.49 11.33 -4.29
C THR A 15 -0.57 12.10 -2.99
N ARG A 16 -1.75 12.14 -2.36
CA ARG A 16 -1.95 12.76 -1.04
C ARG A 16 -2.11 11.69 0.03
N GLY A 17 -1.56 11.93 1.22
CA GLY A 17 -1.68 11.02 2.35
C GLY A 17 -0.71 9.83 2.36
N SER A 18 0.37 9.88 1.56
CA SER A 18 1.44 8.88 1.63
C SER A 18 2.13 8.91 3.00
N PHE A 19 2.18 7.76 3.66
CA PHE A 19 2.83 7.64 4.96
C PHE A 19 4.34 7.90 4.89
N GLY A 20 5.01 7.42 3.84
CA GLY A 20 6.45 7.66 3.62
C GLY A 20 6.77 9.15 3.43
N GLN A 21 5.97 9.85 2.63
CA GLN A 21 6.12 11.30 2.45
C GLN A 21 5.82 12.08 3.73
N TRP A 22 4.83 11.64 4.52
CA TRP A 22 4.52 12.23 5.82
C TRP A 22 5.65 12.07 6.84
N CYS A 23 6.36 10.93 6.82
CA CYS A 23 7.55 10.68 7.63
C CYS A 23 8.73 11.53 7.15
N ALA A 24 8.96 11.60 5.83
CA ALA A 24 9.99 12.45 5.23
C ALA A 24 9.80 13.92 5.62
N ALA A 25 8.57 14.45 5.55
CA ALA A 25 8.27 15.82 5.97
C ALA A 25 8.54 16.07 7.47
N ARG A 26 8.62 15.02 8.30
CA ARG A 26 8.93 15.08 9.74
C ARG A 26 10.40 14.84 10.07
N SER A 27 11.25 14.48 9.12
CA SER A 27 12.65 14.12 9.37
C SER A 27 13.54 15.32 9.74
N ARG A 28 12.98 16.55 9.83
CA ARG A 28 13.65 17.79 10.23
C ARG A 28 14.92 18.09 9.42
N GLY A 29 14.87 17.87 8.11
CA GLY A 29 16.00 18.14 7.21
C GLY A 29 17.05 17.03 7.16
N ARG A 30 16.76 15.84 7.69
CA ARG A 30 17.56 14.63 7.47
C ARG A 30 17.06 13.88 6.26
N ASP A 31 17.98 13.25 5.54
CA ASP A 31 17.61 12.30 4.49
C ASP A 31 16.81 11.16 5.09
N TYR A 32 15.62 10.94 4.54
CA TYR A 32 14.70 9.90 4.99
C TYR A 32 14.51 8.89 3.87
N LEU A 33 15.17 7.75 4.02
CA LEU A 33 15.01 6.60 3.14
C LEU A 33 13.88 5.72 3.66
N TYR A 34 13.00 5.32 2.76
CA TYR A 34 11.96 4.35 3.08
C TYR A 34 11.67 3.47 1.85
N ALA A 35 11.14 2.28 2.12
CA ALA A 35 10.64 1.38 1.10
C ALA A 35 9.14 1.15 1.33
N ALA A 36 8.35 1.25 0.27
CA ALA A 36 6.96 0.83 0.27
C ALA A 36 6.86 -0.56 -0.38
N ALA A 37 6.49 -1.58 0.39
CA ALA A 37 6.32 -2.93 -0.11
C ALA A 37 4.84 -3.19 -0.40
N GLU A 38 4.51 -3.43 -1.66
CA GLU A 38 3.17 -3.81 -2.10
C GLU A 38 3.10 -5.33 -2.29
N PHE A 39 2.19 -5.98 -1.54
CA PHE A 39 1.95 -7.41 -1.65
C PHE A 39 0.71 -7.67 -2.50
N GLY A 40 0.91 -8.19 -3.70
CA GLY A 40 -0.19 -8.58 -4.58
C GLY A 40 -1.14 -9.60 -3.94
N THR A 41 -2.43 -9.44 -4.19
CA THR A 41 -3.51 -10.31 -3.67
C THR A 41 -4.20 -11.07 -4.79
N HIS A 42 -4.74 -10.33 -5.76
CA HIS A 42 -5.50 -10.82 -6.89
C HIS A 42 -4.97 -10.21 -8.19
N ASN A 43 -5.38 -10.78 -9.32
CA ASN A 43 -5.12 -10.22 -10.63
C ASN A 43 -5.59 -8.73 -10.69
N PRO A 44 -4.78 -7.81 -11.24
CA PRO A 44 -5.13 -6.39 -11.37
C PRO A 44 -6.51 -6.11 -11.97
N ALA A 45 -6.94 -6.88 -12.97
CA ALA A 45 -8.27 -6.73 -13.57
C ALA A 45 -9.41 -6.99 -12.57
N ARG A 46 -9.23 -7.95 -11.65
CA ARG A 46 -10.18 -8.23 -10.58
C ARG A 46 -10.20 -7.09 -9.55
N VAL A 47 -9.04 -6.52 -9.22
CA VAL A 47 -8.93 -5.37 -8.32
C VAL A 47 -9.63 -4.15 -8.91
N LEU A 48 -9.36 -3.83 -10.17
CA LEU A 48 -9.99 -2.70 -10.88
C LEU A 48 -11.51 -2.84 -10.95
N ALA A 49 -12.02 -4.05 -11.25
CA ALA A 49 -13.46 -4.31 -11.26
C ALA A 49 -14.09 -4.09 -9.88
N GLY A 50 -13.39 -4.45 -8.80
CA GLY A 50 -13.85 -4.22 -7.43
C GLY A 50 -13.85 -2.74 -7.04
N LEU A 51 -12.77 -2.02 -7.35
CA LEU A 51 -12.67 -0.57 -7.15
C LEU A 51 -13.80 0.16 -7.88
N ARG A 52 -14.06 -0.19 -9.14
CA ARG A 52 -15.17 0.39 -9.91
C ARG A 52 -16.52 0.13 -9.25
N ALA A 53 -16.77 -1.10 -8.79
CA ALA A 53 -18.04 -1.47 -8.18
C ALA A 53 -18.27 -0.75 -6.83
N GLU A 54 -17.24 -0.64 -6.00
CA GLU A 54 -17.35 0.08 -4.72
C GLU A 54 -17.50 1.58 -4.94
N ASN A 55 -16.72 2.19 -5.85
CA ASN A 55 -16.87 3.59 -6.24
C ASN A 55 -18.30 3.87 -6.76
N GLN A 56 -18.87 2.92 -7.51
CA GLN A 56 -20.25 3.04 -7.96
C GLN A 56 -21.26 3.07 -6.81
N ALA A 57 -21.14 2.12 -5.87
CA ALA A 57 -22.01 2.07 -4.72
C ALA A 57 -21.84 3.30 -3.81
N HIS A 58 -20.62 3.81 -3.64
CA HIS A 58 -20.33 4.99 -2.83
C HIS A 58 -21.07 6.24 -3.35
N HIS A 59 -21.10 6.43 -4.67
CA HIS A 59 -21.69 7.63 -5.27
C HIS A 59 -23.18 7.52 -5.60
N TRP A 60 -23.68 6.33 -5.91
CA TRP A 60 -25.04 6.16 -6.46
C TRP A 60 -25.95 5.25 -5.63
N CYS A 61 -25.48 4.62 -4.56
CA CYS A 61 -26.31 3.82 -3.65
C CYS A 61 -26.45 4.50 -2.28
N ARG A 62 -27.43 4.05 -1.50
CA ARG A 62 -27.59 4.49 -0.11
C ARG A 62 -26.52 3.80 0.75
N PRO A 63 -25.96 4.46 1.78
CA PRO A 63 -24.98 3.86 2.67
C PRO A 63 -25.46 2.56 3.33
N ASP A 64 -26.73 2.52 3.73
CA ASP A 64 -27.35 1.39 4.42
C ASP A 64 -27.87 0.30 3.47
N ASP A 65 -27.68 0.48 2.15
CA ASP A 65 -28.07 -0.53 1.18
C ASP A 65 -27.17 -1.78 1.34
N PRO A 66 -27.76 -2.99 1.44
CA PRO A 66 -26.99 -4.24 1.45
C PRO A 66 -26.00 -4.37 0.28
N ALA A 67 -26.28 -3.76 -0.88
CA ALA A 67 -25.35 -3.73 -2.01
C ALA A 67 -24.08 -2.92 -1.72
N THR A 68 -24.21 -1.74 -1.12
CA THR A 68 -23.08 -0.88 -0.72
C THR A 68 -22.20 -1.59 0.30
N GLU A 69 -22.81 -2.24 1.29
CA GLU A 69 -22.07 -2.98 2.30
C GLU A 69 -21.34 -4.18 1.68
N ARG A 70 -21.97 -4.90 0.73
CA ARG A 70 -21.31 -5.99 0.01
C ARG A 70 -20.10 -5.51 -0.81
N THR A 71 -20.20 -4.39 -1.52
CA THR A 71 -19.07 -3.86 -2.30
C THR A 71 -17.93 -3.39 -1.42
N LYS A 72 -18.23 -2.77 -0.27
CA LYS A 72 -17.21 -2.39 0.72
C LYS A 72 -16.47 -3.59 1.30
N ARG A 73 -17.20 -4.64 1.72
CA ARG A 73 -16.59 -5.90 2.19
C ARG A 73 -15.73 -6.55 1.11
N ARG A 74 -16.22 -6.58 -0.13
CA ARG A 74 -15.47 -7.10 -1.27
C ARG A 74 -14.18 -6.29 -1.50
N LEU A 75 -14.23 -4.97 -1.38
CA LEU A 75 -13.05 -4.11 -1.53
C LEU A 75 -11.99 -4.47 -0.48
N VAL A 76 -12.38 -4.64 0.79
CA VAL A 76 -11.47 -5.09 1.85
C VAL A 76 -10.85 -6.45 1.52
N ASP A 77 -11.64 -7.43 1.10
CA ASP A 77 -11.13 -8.77 0.75
C ASP A 77 -10.15 -8.71 -0.45
N LEU A 78 -10.35 -7.79 -1.39
CA LEU A 78 -9.44 -7.60 -2.51
C LEU A 78 -8.04 -7.13 -2.08
N PHE A 79 -7.91 -6.35 -1.00
CA PHE A 79 -6.62 -5.88 -0.49
C PHE A 79 -6.08 -6.69 0.67
N CYS A 80 -6.95 -7.37 1.43
CA CYS A 80 -6.59 -8.20 2.57
C CYS A 80 -7.46 -9.46 2.60
N PRO A 81 -7.17 -10.43 1.71
CA PRO A 81 -7.99 -11.62 1.59
C PRO A 81 -7.98 -12.41 2.90
N ARG A 82 -9.07 -13.12 3.16
CA ARG A 82 -9.20 -14.04 4.31
C ARG A 82 -8.35 -15.33 4.18
N SER A 83 -7.43 -15.38 3.22
CA SER A 83 -6.55 -16.52 2.98
C SER A 83 -5.43 -16.61 4.04
N PRO A 84 -5.40 -17.64 4.89
CA PRO A 84 -4.35 -17.79 5.90
C PRO A 84 -2.96 -17.97 5.28
N SER A 85 -2.86 -18.68 4.16
CA SER A 85 -1.59 -18.90 3.44
C SER A 85 -1.04 -17.60 2.87
N TRP A 86 -1.88 -16.77 2.25
CA TRP A 86 -1.46 -15.46 1.76
C TRP A 86 -0.96 -14.57 2.91
N ARG A 87 -1.69 -14.53 4.04
CA ARG A 87 -1.27 -13.75 5.22
C ARG A 87 0.07 -14.22 5.78
N ALA A 88 0.27 -15.53 5.89
CA ALA A 88 1.54 -16.10 6.34
C ALA A 88 2.69 -15.69 5.40
N THR A 89 2.50 -15.78 4.08
CA THR A 89 3.48 -15.35 3.08
C THR A 89 3.80 -13.85 3.17
N VAL A 90 2.80 -12.99 3.35
CA VAL A 90 3.01 -11.54 3.49
C VAL A 90 3.82 -11.23 4.75
N LEU A 91 3.48 -11.86 5.88
CA LEU A 91 4.21 -11.66 7.13
C LEU A 91 5.66 -12.12 7.02
N GLU A 92 5.89 -13.32 6.48
CA GLU A 92 7.24 -13.86 6.28
C GLU A 92 8.09 -12.92 5.41
N ARG A 93 7.55 -12.50 4.26
CA ARG A 93 8.26 -11.60 3.34
C ARG A 93 8.48 -10.21 3.93
N GLY A 94 7.48 -9.67 4.64
CA GLY A 94 7.60 -8.38 5.32
C GLY A 94 8.67 -8.38 6.39
N VAL A 95 8.70 -9.41 7.25
CA VAL A 95 9.76 -9.59 8.26
C VAL A 95 11.13 -9.72 7.60
N ARG A 96 11.23 -10.46 6.49
CA ARG A 96 12.47 -10.60 5.73
C ARG A 96 12.95 -9.25 5.19
N LEU A 97 12.08 -8.43 4.60
CA LEU A 97 12.44 -7.09 4.11
C LEU A 97 12.95 -6.19 5.23
N VAL A 98 12.30 -6.21 6.40
CA VAL A 98 12.74 -5.43 7.57
C VAL A 98 14.12 -5.88 8.03
N ARG A 99 14.37 -7.19 8.13
CA ARG A 99 15.70 -7.72 8.50
C ARG A 99 16.77 -7.30 7.50
N GLN A 100 16.49 -7.44 6.20
CA GLN A 100 17.42 -7.02 5.14
C GLN A 100 17.74 -5.52 5.21
N ALA A 101 16.77 -4.68 5.53
CA ALA A 101 17.00 -3.24 5.71
C ALA A 101 17.90 -2.95 6.93
N ILE A 102 17.69 -3.65 8.06
CA ILE A 102 18.52 -3.51 9.27
C ILE A 102 19.95 -3.99 9.00
N ASP A 103 20.10 -5.16 8.40
CA ASP A 103 21.41 -5.74 8.10
C ASP A 103 22.20 -4.88 7.11
N GLY A 104 21.51 -4.33 6.10
CA GLY A 104 22.11 -3.38 5.14
C GLY A 104 22.63 -2.12 5.81
N LEU A 105 21.89 -1.55 6.78
CA LEU A 105 22.33 -0.39 7.54
C LEU A 105 23.49 -0.70 8.50
N ALA A 106 23.54 -1.91 9.06
CA ALA A 106 24.61 -2.32 9.97
C ALA A 106 25.92 -2.72 9.24
N GLY A 107 25.81 -3.11 7.97
CA GLY A 107 26.92 -3.57 7.14
C GLY A 107 27.66 -2.48 6.37
N GLU A 108 27.18 -1.23 6.35
CA GLU A 108 27.91 -0.13 5.72
C GLU A 108 29.02 0.40 6.65
N PRO A 109 30.31 0.35 6.25
CA PRO A 109 31.34 1.10 6.95
C PRO A 109 31.10 2.61 6.73
N HIS A 110 30.93 3.34 7.83
CA HIS A 110 30.86 4.80 7.85
C HIS A 110 32.07 5.46 7.16
#